data_AF-A0A6J1AHT1-F1
#
_entry.id   AF-A0A6J1AHT1-F1
#
_cell.length_a   1.000
_cell.length_b   1.000
_cell.length_c   1.000
_cell.angle_alpha   90.00
_cell.angle_beta   90.00
_cell.angle_gamma   90.00
#
_symmetry.space_group_name_H-M   'P 1'
#
loop_
_entity.id
_entity.type
_entity.pdbx_description
1 polymer ?
#
loop_
_entity_poly.entity_id
_entity_poly.type
_entity_poly.pdbx_seq_one_letter_code
_entity_poly.pdbx_strand_id
1 'polypeptide(L)'
;MEEITCKLYTIRTSEILVAIQENEGILEAYAKSWVSGALDRAATQGSIAFTLVLHHLSSFVFKSHKSDKLLLRNKLVKSLLRDYSRKKQHEGMMLEFIQNTKPCAILLAERKGGLSLQRSNVEERLEILKDACEGNPSLLKEVEKLKVLL
;
A
#
# COMPACT_ATOMS: atom_id res chain seq x y z
N MET A 1 -21.25 33.21 -4.67
CA MET A 1 -19.85 33.27 -5.15
C MET A 1 -18.91 32.56 -4.18
N GLU A 2 -19.09 32.68 -2.86
CA GLU A 2 -18.27 32.02 -1.83
C GLU A 2 -18.34 30.48 -1.83
N GLU A 3 -19.47 29.88 -2.20
CA GLU A 3 -19.63 28.41 -2.22
C GLU A 3 -18.78 27.73 -3.31
N ILE A 4 -18.53 28.43 -4.42
CA ILE A 4 -17.67 27.95 -5.51
C ILE A 4 -16.20 28.03 -5.09
N THR A 5 -15.81 29.10 -4.39
CA THR A 5 -14.45 29.29 -3.85
C THR A 5 -14.10 28.22 -2.80
N CYS A 6 -15.04 27.86 -1.93
CA CYS A 6 -14.84 26.82 -0.91
C CYS A 6 -14.71 25.42 -1.53
N LYS A 7 -15.51 25.10 -2.55
CA LYS A 7 -15.40 23.84 -3.32
C LYS A 7 -14.09 23.76 -4.10
N LEU A 8 -13.67 24.84 -4.77
CA LEU A 8 -12.38 24.90 -5.47
C LEU A 8 -11.19 24.81 -4.52
N TYR A 9 -11.25 25.42 -3.33
CA TYR A 9 -10.19 25.33 -2.33
C TYR A 9 -10.07 23.92 -1.73
N THR A 10 -11.20 23.25 -1.51
CA THR A 10 -11.27 21.84 -1.05
C THR A 10 -10.76 20.88 -2.12
N ILE A 11 -11.13 21.08 -3.39
CA ILE A 11 -10.61 20.29 -4.52
C ILE A 11 -9.09 20.49 -4.65
N ARG A 12 -8.62 21.74 -4.64
CA ARG A 12 -7.19 22.07 -4.75
C ARG A 12 -6.36 21.53 -3.59
N THR A 13 -6.88 21.53 -2.36
CA THR A 13 -6.19 20.91 -1.21
C THR A 13 -6.15 19.39 -1.32
N SER A 14 -7.21 18.75 -1.82
CA SER A 14 -7.22 17.31 -2.07
C SER A 14 -6.24 16.90 -3.17
N GLU A 15 -6.11 17.70 -4.23
CA GLU A 15 -5.15 17.47 -5.32
C GLU A 15 -3.70 17.66 -4.88
N ILE A 16 -3.41 18.65 -4.02
CA ILE A 16 -2.08 18.84 -3.43
C ILE A 16 -1.71 17.65 -2.54
N LEU A 17 -2.65 17.15 -1.73
CA LEU A 17 -2.41 15.95 -0.91
C LEU A 17 -2.14 14.72 -1.77
N VAL A 18 -2.91 14.52 -2.85
CA VAL A 18 -2.71 13.43 -3.81
C VAL A 18 -1.37 13.58 -4.55
N ALA A 19 -0.99 14.79 -4.95
CA ALA A 19 0.29 15.05 -5.61
C ALA A 19 1.50 14.75 -4.70
N ILE A 20 1.38 14.99 -3.40
CA ILE A 20 2.39 14.61 -2.40
C ILE A 20 2.39 13.09 -2.18
N GLN A 21 1.21 12.47 -2.09
CA GLN A 21 1.06 11.02 -1.88
C GLN A 21 1.54 10.18 -3.06
N GLU A 22 1.46 10.70 -4.28
CA GLU A 22 1.93 10.03 -5.49
C GLU A 22 3.27 10.58 -6.02
N ASN A 23 4.02 11.32 -5.20
CA ASN A 23 5.36 11.75 -5.54
C ASN A 23 6.31 10.54 -5.57
N GLU A 24 6.89 10.28 -6.73
CA GLU A 24 7.73 9.09 -6.96
C GLU A 24 8.91 9.03 -6.00
N GLY A 25 9.58 10.16 -5.77
CA GLY A 25 10.72 10.25 -4.86
C GLY A 25 10.37 9.92 -3.41
N ILE A 26 9.18 10.32 -2.96
CA ILE A 26 8.69 10.00 -1.61
C ILE A 26 8.37 8.50 -1.50
N LEU A 27 7.67 7.94 -2.49
CA LEU A 27 7.33 6.51 -2.51
C LEU A 27 8.57 5.63 -2.57
N GLU A 28 9.58 6.02 -3.34
CA GLU A 28 10.87 5.33 -3.38
C GLU A 28 11.64 5.46 -2.06
N ALA A 29 11.63 6.64 -1.42
CA ALA A 29 12.25 6.81 -0.11
C ALA A 29 11.57 5.94 0.95
N TYR A 30 10.24 5.80 0.91
CA TYR A 30 9.48 4.91 1.77
C TYR A 30 9.87 3.44 1.54
N ALA A 31 9.85 2.96 0.31
CA ALA A 31 10.29 1.58 0.02
C ALA A 31 11.75 1.35 0.38
N LYS A 32 12.63 2.34 0.20
CA LYS A 32 14.02 2.26 0.63
C LYS A 32 14.13 2.15 2.15
N SER A 33 13.36 2.95 2.90
CA SER A 33 13.35 2.89 4.37
C SER A 33 12.85 1.56 4.91
N TRP A 34 11.88 0.96 4.23
CA TRP A 34 11.40 -0.40 4.49
C TRP A 34 12.51 -1.43 4.24
N VAL A 35 13.08 -1.44 3.04
CA VAL A 35 14.09 -2.43 2.63
C VAL A 35 15.41 -2.26 3.39
N SER A 36 15.74 -1.06 3.87
CA SER A 36 16.93 -0.84 4.69
C SER A 36 16.74 -1.18 6.17
N GLY A 37 15.50 -1.45 6.61
CA GLY A 37 15.17 -1.64 8.02
C GLY A 37 15.08 -0.36 8.84
N ALA A 38 15.14 0.81 8.20
CA ALA A 38 15.00 2.10 8.89
C ALA A 38 13.57 2.29 9.45
N LEU A 39 12.60 1.55 8.91
CA LEU A 39 11.20 1.57 9.34
C LEU A 39 10.91 0.60 10.50
N ASP A 40 11.82 -0.32 10.83
CA ASP A 40 11.55 -1.46 11.74
C ASP A 40 11.20 -1.00 13.16
N ARG A 41 11.91 0.01 13.65
CA ARG A 41 11.62 0.60 14.97
C ARG A 41 10.26 1.27 14.98
N ALA A 42 9.94 2.01 13.92
CA ALA A 42 8.67 2.70 13.77
C ALA A 42 7.49 1.71 13.65
N ALA A 43 7.70 0.57 13.00
CA ALA A 43 6.75 -0.53 12.91
C ALA A 43 6.54 -1.22 14.26
N THR A 44 7.63 -1.59 14.93
CA THR A 44 7.62 -2.22 16.26
C THR A 44 6.87 -1.38 17.31
N GLN A 45 6.96 -0.05 17.18
CA GLN A 45 6.32 0.90 18.09
C GLN A 45 4.88 1.27 17.69
N GLY A 46 4.36 0.77 16.57
CA GLY A 46 3.04 1.16 16.05
C GLY A 46 2.94 2.67 15.77
N SER A 47 4.04 3.28 15.32
CA SER A 47 4.11 4.74 15.18
C SER A 47 3.24 5.26 14.03
N ILE A 48 2.76 6.50 14.15
CA ILE A 48 2.02 7.21 13.11
C ILE A 48 2.84 7.28 11.80
N ALA A 49 4.16 7.46 11.90
CA ALA A 49 5.04 7.47 10.74
C ALA A 49 4.98 6.16 9.95
N PHE A 50 5.00 5.02 10.65
CA PHE A 50 4.82 3.71 10.03
C PHE A 50 3.44 3.58 9.38
N THR A 51 2.37 3.95 10.09
CA THR A 51 1.01 3.91 9.55
C THR A 51 0.85 4.75 8.28
N LEU A 52 1.45 5.94 8.24
CA LEU A 52 1.42 6.82 7.06
C LEU A 52 2.17 6.22 5.87
N VAL A 53 3.38 5.72 6.11
CA VAL A 53 4.18 5.04 5.06
C VAL A 53 3.42 3.85 4.49
N LEU A 54 2.88 2.99 5.37
CA LEU A 54 2.09 1.82 4.99
C LEU A 54 0.87 2.22 4.17
N HIS A 55 0.14 3.25 4.61
CA HIS A 55 -1.05 3.75 3.93
C HIS A 55 -0.75 4.30 2.53
N HIS A 56 0.33 5.08 2.40
CA HIS A 56 0.72 5.69 1.13
C HIS A 56 1.18 4.62 0.14
N LEU A 57 2.08 3.72 0.56
CA LEU A 57 2.54 2.62 -0.29
C LEU A 57 1.37 1.72 -0.71
N SER A 58 0.53 1.31 0.24
CA SER A 58 -0.60 0.41 -0.03
C SER A 58 -1.61 1.07 -0.97
N SER A 59 -1.95 2.34 -0.74
CA SER A 59 -2.87 3.06 -1.63
C SER A 59 -2.29 3.28 -3.02
N PHE A 60 -1.00 3.61 -3.12
CA PHE A 60 -0.33 3.75 -4.41
C PHE A 60 -0.33 2.43 -5.19
N VAL A 61 0.03 1.32 -4.54
CA VAL A 61 0.12 0.02 -5.23
C VAL A 61 -1.25 -0.53 -5.61
N PHE A 62 -2.24 -0.45 -4.72
CA PHE A 62 -3.51 -1.17 -4.90
C PHE A 62 -4.67 -0.32 -5.41
N LYS A 63 -4.56 1.02 -5.39
CA LYS A 63 -5.67 1.92 -5.80
C LYS A 63 -5.28 2.90 -6.91
N SER A 64 -4.00 3.05 -7.22
CA SER A 64 -3.60 3.89 -8.36
C SER A 64 -3.97 3.20 -9.66
N HIS A 65 -4.99 3.71 -10.34
CA HIS A 65 -5.43 3.25 -11.67
C HIS A 65 -4.65 3.91 -12.80
N LYS A 66 -3.66 4.74 -12.50
CA LYS A 66 -2.95 5.50 -13.53
C LYS A 66 -1.88 4.61 -14.18
N SER A 67 -2.07 4.33 -15.47
CA SER A 67 -1.19 3.47 -16.27
C SER A 67 0.23 4.02 -16.42
N ASP A 68 0.39 5.34 -16.34
CA ASP A 68 1.68 6.05 -16.44
C ASP A 68 2.66 5.69 -15.31
N LYS A 69 2.16 5.28 -14.14
CA LYS A 69 2.99 4.91 -12.97
C LYS A 69 3.14 3.41 -12.75
N LEU A 70 2.78 2.59 -13.75
CA LEU A 70 2.86 1.13 -13.67
C LEU A 70 4.30 0.63 -13.46
N LEU A 71 5.29 1.27 -14.10
CA LEU A 71 6.70 0.93 -13.92
C LEU A 71 7.16 1.12 -12.47
N LEU A 72 6.78 2.27 -11.86
CA LEU A 72 7.09 2.54 -10.46
C LEU A 72 6.39 1.55 -9.54
N ARG A 73 5.09 1.29 -9.74
CA ARG A 73 4.34 0.29 -8.97
C ARG A 73 5.04 -1.06 -8.98
N ASN A 74 5.38 -1.56 -10.17
CA ASN A 74 6.02 -2.87 -10.33
C ASN A 74 7.40 -2.89 -9.67
N LYS A 75 8.18 -1.80 -9.79
CA LYS A 75 9.47 -1.65 -9.09
C LYS A 75 9.31 -1.74 -7.57
N LEU A 76 8.35 -1.01 -6.99
CA LEU A 76 8.10 -1.03 -5.55
C LEU A 76 7.65 -2.42 -5.08
N VAL A 77 6.69 -3.04 -5.77
CA VAL A 77 6.21 -4.39 -5.44
C VAL A 77 7.35 -5.40 -5.46
N LYS A 78 8.16 -5.43 -6.52
CA LYS A 78 9.32 -6.33 -6.61
C LYS A 78 10.32 -6.07 -5.49
N SER A 79 10.53 -4.82 -5.11
CA SER A 79 11.42 -4.47 -3.99
C SER A 79 10.90 -4.99 -2.65
N LEU A 80 9.62 -4.82 -2.37
CA LEU A 80 8.97 -5.29 -1.14
C LEU A 80 8.94 -6.82 -1.08
N LEU A 81 8.60 -7.51 -2.17
CA LEU A 81 8.61 -8.98 -2.23
C LEU A 81 10.01 -9.57 -2.03
N ARG A 82 11.05 -8.92 -2.58
CA ARG A 82 12.45 -9.34 -2.35
C ARG A 82 12.86 -9.19 -0.89
N ASP A 83 12.42 -8.11 -0.24
CA ASP A 83 12.69 -7.88 1.17
C ASP A 83 11.95 -8.90 2.05
N TYR A 84 10.65 -9.12 1.81
CA TYR A 84 9.86 -10.18 2.45
C TYR A 84 10.50 -11.58 2.30
N SER A 85 10.99 -11.91 1.09
CA SER A 85 11.67 -13.19 0.83
C SER A 85 12.92 -13.37 1.69
N ARG A 86 13.66 -12.29 1.95
CA ARG A 86 14.97 -12.31 2.64
C ARG A 86 14.86 -12.10 4.15
N LYS A 87 13.84 -11.39 4.63
CA LYS A 87 13.71 -10.95 6.02
C LYS A 87 12.40 -11.42 6.62
N LYS A 88 12.45 -12.57 7.30
CA LYS A 88 11.27 -13.16 7.94
C LYS A 88 10.62 -12.25 8.99
N GLN A 89 11.41 -11.41 9.65
CA GLN A 89 10.88 -10.43 10.60
C GLN A 89 10.00 -9.34 9.94
N HIS A 90 10.03 -9.18 8.61
CA HIS A 90 9.17 -8.24 7.89
C HIS A 90 7.87 -8.89 7.39
N GLU A 91 7.60 -10.16 7.72
CA GLU A 91 6.36 -10.85 7.36
C GLU A 91 5.13 -10.10 7.87
N GLY A 92 5.11 -9.72 9.15
CA GLY A 92 4.00 -8.95 9.73
C GLY A 92 3.75 -7.63 9.00
N MET A 93 4.81 -6.89 8.69
CA MET A 93 4.70 -5.64 7.92
C MET A 93 4.12 -5.90 6.52
N MET A 94 4.54 -6.97 5.83
CA MET A 94 4.02 -7.33 4.51
C MET A 94 2.52 -7.70 4.56
N LEU A 95 2.10 -8.46 5.58
CA LEU A 95 0.70 -8.80 5.78
C LEU A 95 -0.13 -7.53 6.05
N GLU A 96 0.35 -6.63 6.91
CA GLU A 96 -0.30 -5.35 7.18
C GLU A 96 -0.40 -4.48 5.92
N PHE A 97 0.61 -4.48 5.06
CA PHE A 97 0.62 -3.74 3.79
C PHE A 97 -0.50 -4.21 2.85
N ILE A 98 -0.64 -5.54 2.71
CA ILE A 98 -1.67 -6.16 1.85
C ILE A 98 -3.05 -5.99 2.48
N GLN A 99 -3.19 -6.17 3.78
CA GLN A 99 -4.46 -6.08 4.48
C GLN A 99 -4.91 -4.65 4.74
N ASN A 100 -4.05 -3.62 4.55
CA ASN A 100 -4.34 -2.22 4.90
C ASN A 100 -5.67 -1.76 4.29
N THR A 101 -6.73 -1.92 5.06
CA THR A 101 -8.11 -1.65 4.69
C THR A 101 -8.58 -0.51 5.56
N LYS A 102 -7.98 0.68 5.35
CA LYS A 102 -8.39 1.98 5.91
C LYS A 102 -8.62 1.98 7.44
N PRO A 103 -7.84 2.77 8.21
CA PRO A 103 -8.28 3.19 9.55
C PRO A 103 -9.66 3.90 9.52
N CYS A 104 -10.00 4.60 8.43
CA CYS A 104 -11.30 5.26 8.28
C CYS A 104 -12.49 4.32 8.05
N ALA A 105 -12.28 3.05 7.72
CA ALA A 105 -13.39 2.11 7.56
C ALA A 105 -13.92 1.62 8.91
N ILE A 106 -13.10 1.59 9.95
CA ILE A 106 -13.52 1.14 11.30
C ILE A 106 -14.58 2.09 11.88
N LEU A 107 -14.52 3.39 11.56
CA LEU A 107 -15.52 4.38 11.99
C LEU A 107 -16.85 4.30 11.22
N LEU A 108 -16.92 3.57 10.09
CA LEU A 108 -18.12 3.51 9.23
C LEU A 108 -18.63 2.08 8.98
N ALA A 109 -17.83 1.05 9.26
CA ALA A 109 -18.12 -0.36 8.96
C ALA A 109 -18.88 -1.10 10.06
N GLU A 110 -19.37 -0.40 11.10
CA GLU A 110 -20.37 -0.96 12.01
C GLU A 110 -21.75 -1.18 11.34
N ARG A 111 -21.92 -0.79 10.06
CA ARG A 111 -23.11 -1.13 9.27
C ARG A 111 -22.78 -2.08 8.12
N LYS A 112 -23.07 -3.37 8.35
CA LYS A 112 -23.32 -4.44 7.37
C LYS A 112 -22.12 -4.95 6.53
N GLY A 113 -21.69 -6.18 6.81
CA GLY A 113 -21.11 -7.09 5.81
C GLY A 113 -19.58 -7.10 5.64
N GLY A 114 -18.82 -6.63 6.61
CA GLY A 114 -17.38 -6.34 6.47
C GLY A 114 -16.45 -7.52 6.11
N LEU A 115 -16.78 -8.77 6.46
CA LEU A 115 -15.86 -9.90 6.29
C LEU A 115 -15.74 -10.37 4.83
N SER A 116 -16.85 -10.40 4.07
CA SER A 116 -16.84 -10.85 2.67
C SER A 116 -16.16 -9.83 1.75
N LEU A 117 -16.33 -8.54 2.02
CA LEU A 117 -15.73 -7.45 1.23
C LEU A 117 -14.22 -7.33 1.48
N GLN A 118 -13.75 -7.62 2.69
CA GLN A 118 -12.32 -7.69 2.99
C GLN A 118 -11.65 -8.83 2.22
N ARG A 119 -12.24 -10.03 2.21
CA ARG A 119 -11.67 -11.19 1.51
C ARG A 119 -11.53 -10.95 0.00
N SER A 120 -12.58 -10.41 -0.64
CA SER A 120 -12.53 -10.05 -2.06
C SER A 120 -11.49 -8.97 -2.36
N ASN A 121 -11.23 -8.06 -1.42
CA ASN A 121 -10.22 -7.01 -1.60
C ASN A 121 -8.79 -7.56 -1.49
N VAL A 122 -8.55 -8.58 -0.66
CA VAL A 122 -7.22 -9.20 -0.53
C VAL A 122 -6.86 -10.01 -1.77
N GLU A 123 -7.82 -10.77 -2.32
CA GLU A 123 -7.63 -11.53 -3.56
C GLU A 123 -7.24 -10.62 -4.74
N GLU A 124 -7.96 -9.51 -4.93
CA GLU A 124 -7.64 -8.50 -5.95
C GLU A 124 -6.22 -7.93 -5.75
N ARG A 125 -5.85 -7.62 -4.51
CA ARG A 125 -4.49 -7.12 -4.19
C ARG A 125 -3.42 -8.16 -4.50
N LEU A 126 -3.67 -9.43 -4.20
CA LEU A 126 -2.73 -10.51 -4.53
C LEU A 126 -2.54 -10.64 -6.05
N GLU A 127 -3.58 -10.47 -6.85
CA GLU A 127 -3.45 -10.46 -8.32
C GLU A 127 -2.64 -9.25 -8.81
N ILE A 128 -2.84 -8.05 -8.23
CA ILE A 128 -1.98 -6.89 -8.52
C ILE A 128 -0.50 -7.19 -8.21
N LEU A 129 -0.21 -7.89 -7.10
CA LEU A 129 1.16 -8.30 -6.78
C LEU A 129 1.73 -9.30 -7.80
N LYS A 130 0.92 -10.26 -8.27
CA LYS A 130 1.32 -11.22 -9.30
C LYS A 130 1.63 -10.55 -10.63
N ASP A 131 0.76 -9.66 -11.09
CA ASP A 131 0.95 -8.92 -12.33
C ASP A 131 2.24 -8.10 -12.28
N ALA A 132 2.49 -7.44 -11.15
CA ALA A 132 3.71 -6.67 -10.92
C ALA A 132 4.99 -7.54 -10.89
N CYS A 133 4.89 -8.86 -10.71
CA CYS A 133 6.03 -9.75 -10.81
C CYS A 133 6.50 -9.96 -12.25
N GLU A 134 5.68 -9.63 -13.26
CA GLU A 134 6.00 -9.76 -14.70
C GLU A 134 6.59 -11.14 -15.05
N GLY A 135 5.98 -12.21 -14.51
CA GLY A 135 6.40 -13.59 -14.77
C GLY A 135 7.64 -14.07 -14.00
N ASN A 136 8.18 -13.28 -13.07
CA ASN A 136 9.33 -13.71 -12.27
C ASN A 136 8.97 -14.89 -11.32
N PRO A 137 9.50 -16.10 -11.52
CA PRO A 137 9.06 -17.29 -10.77
C PRO A 137 9.43 -17.22 -9.29
N SER A 138 10.55 -16.58 -8.95
CA SER A 138 10.98 -16.44 -7.56
C SER A 138 10.03 -15.55 -6.76
N LEU A 139 9.55 -14.46 -7.36
CA LEU A 139 8.62 -13.54 -6.72
C LEU A 139 7.19 -14.10 -6.69
N LEU A 140 6.76 -14.76 -7.77
CA LEU A 140 5.46 -15.44 -7.81
C LEU A 140 5.33 -16.47 -6.69
N LYS A 141 6.39 -17.24 -6.41
CA LYS A 141 6.42 -18.17 -5.27
C LYS A 141 6.17 -17.47 -3.93
N GLU A 142 6.69 -16.26 -3.74
CA GLU A 142 6.44 -15.49 -2.51
C GLU A 142 5.00 -14.99 -2.43
N VAL A 143 4.39 -14.60 -3.55
CA VAL A 143 2.96 -14.22 -3.59
C VAL A 143 2.07 -15.41 -3.25
N GLU A 144 2.39 -16.61 -3.74
CA GLU A 144 1.64 -17.82 -3.37
C GLU A 144 1.79 -18.18 -1.88
N LYS A 145 2.95 -17.94 -1.27
CA LYS A 145 3.08 -18.07 0.20
C LYS A 145 2.18 -17.09 0.93
N LEU A 146 2.14 -15.82 0.49
CA LEU A 146 1.28 -14.80 1.10
C LEU A 146 -0.20 -15.18 0.99
N LYS A 147 -0.62 -15.79 -0.12
CA LYS A 147 -1.99 -16.30 -0.31
C LYS A 147 -2.39 -17.39 0.70
N VAL A 148 -1.43 -18.18 1.19
CA VAL A 148 -1.71 -19.20 2.22
C VAL A 148 -1.83 -18.57 3.62
N LEU A 149 -1.19 -17.42 3.84
CA LEU A 149 -1.17 -16.70 5.12
C LEU A 149 -2.35 -15.72 5.32
N LEU A 150 -3.08 -15.40 4.25
CA LEU A 150 -4.15 -14.39 4.21
C LEU A 150 -5.53 -15.01 3.95
#